data_AF-A0A651FY77-F1
#
_entry.id   AF-A0A651FY77-F1
#
_cell.length_a   1.000
_cell.length_b   1.000
_cell.length_c   1.000
_cell.angle_alpha   90.00
_cell.angle_beta   90.00
_cell.angle_gamma   90.00
#
_symmetry.space_group_name_H-M   'P 1'
#
loop_
_entity.id
_entity.type
_entity.pdbx_description
1 polymer ?
#
loop_
_entity_poly.entity_id
_entity_poly.type
_entity_poly.pdbx_seq_one_letter_code
_entity_poly.pdbx_strand_id
1 'polypeptide(L)'
;MAKSLTCLVIALLFPVLLLSEENTLYWGGTGGNWSAAHWYDNEDLGGTAQSWQDGSRAVITGSGASVVVDQSIVAAGVDLHEDAEIRIGGSHVLRIEGATDGEGTVIFTNTSGDNMGPDHGLIVDHSDPQELAWRLQLHNDQVRINLSIIGRAQLTFQGKAQAWGNDFRIYLGSETHLLIGSLAEINNNRSDLVNARPFWVHSADDTALLEFHPHFVADLADETVFEDDYPYAYPDDDPGDGSYVKPVGGMSTWRNTSGTTVTHSSRNLATIHKYTGGEKRYTHHGLWNFEGDAQDPDPRWIVRSNAQSYDGGIYYIRDWTLVTEEDFTFEGIWHEGVNIGFASRNQEGVTVRKEGPADFIIRGTQSYSPDSHMQVAEGRVRFYTDPKVPEQARDNNGWFSQGGNYLHLTVEPDAAVHFHPPLEAPFHLYQGSIEGQLVLELAADREQAVLHIDGDMDIAGSLRLEVGESLQGAGYRLLKSSQGMLSLSATEHEIPHGWELRLEDDQRELWLRPSQDGADQRRIALHSFPQHHWLQMPEESPADEQDDQLEYFNDNDPTLNHIFRLEAHGPEGVQ
;
A
#
# COMPACT_ATOMS: atom_id res chain seq x y z
N MET A 1 44.24 25.91 78.52
CA MET A 1 42.78 25.67 78.48
C MET A 1 42.53 24.90 77.20
N ALA A 2 42.42 23.57 77.14
CA ALA A 2 41.52 22.61 77.80
C ALA A 2 40.08 22.62 77.23
N LYS A 3 39.65 21.42 76.77
CA LYS A 3 38.33 20.91 76.31
C LYS A 3 37.96 21.27 74.85
N SER A 4 37.87 20.35 73.87
CA SER A 4 37.27 19.00 73.76
C SER A 4 35.77 18.97 74.05
N LEU A 5 34.93 18.73 73.03
CA LEU A 5 34.09 17.52 72.96
C LEU A 5 33.49 17.27 71.56
N THR A 6 33.38 15.98 71.27
CA THR A 6 33.05 15.23 70.05
C THR A 6 31.55 14.86 69.98
N CYS A 7 31.16 14.29 68.82
CA CYS A 7 29.97 13.46 68.47
C CYS A 7 28.85 14.23 67.73
N LEU A 8 28.24 13.72 66.64
CA LEU A 8 28.06 12.33 66.19
C LEU A 8 27.79 12.26 64.67
N VAL A 9 28.20 11.15 64.07
CA VAL A 9 27.98 10.63 62.70
C VAL A 9 26.55 10.12 62.50
N ILE A 10 26.01 10.17 61.26
CA ILE A 10 25.19 9.16 60.52
C ILE A 10 24.89 9.84 59.16
N ALA A 11 25.64 9.58 58.09
CA ALA A 11 25.49 8.48 57.14
C ALA A 11 24.13 8.48 56.40
N LEU A 12 24.13 8.97 55.15
CA LEU A 12 23.48 8.30 54.03
C LEU A 12 24.18 8.73 52.74
N LEU A 13 24.95 7.78 52.23
CA LEU A 13 25.68 7.77 50.98
C LEU A 13 24.68 7.54 49.83
N PHE A 14 24.76 8.34 48.78
CA PHE A 14 24.65 7.85 47.42
C PHE A 14 25.87 8.38 46.68
N PRO A 15 26.88 7.56 46.34
CA PRO A 15 27.91 8.00 45.43
C PRO A 15 27.36 7.99 44.01
N VAL A 16 27.28 9.17 43.41
CA VAL A 16 27.46 9.30 41.95
C VAL A 16 28.89 8.81 41.68
N LEU A 17 29.00 7.54 41.31
CA LEU A 17 30.26 6.94 40.86
C LEU A 17 30.46 7.37 39.41
N LEU A 18 31.27 8.40 39.23
CA LEU A 18 32.09 8.59 38.03
C LEU A 18 32.96 7.34 37.88
N LEU A 19 32.51 6.39 37.05
CA LEU A 19 33.34 5.28 36.61
C LEU A 19 34.27 5.79 35.51
N SER A 20 35.55 5.88 35.83
CA SER A 20 36.62 6.04 34.86
C SER A 20 36.70 4.82 33.94
N GLU A 21 36.96 5.05 32.65
CA GLU A 21 37.01 4.12 31.52
C GLU A 21 37.95 2.89 31.61
N GLU A 22 38.42 2.46 32.79
CA GLU A 22 39.47 1.42 32.85
C GLU A 22 39.28 0.26 33.83
N ASN A 23 38.20 0.13 34.61
CA ASN A 23 38.03 -1.08 35.44
C ASN A 23 36.56 -1.46 35.72
N THR A 24 36.00 -2.35 34.90
CA THR A 24 34.76 -3.06 35.19
C THR A 24 35.08 -4.34 36.00
N LEU A 25 34.38 -4.59 37.10
CA LEU A 25 34.59 -5.73 37.99
C LEU A 25 33.81 -6.97 37.53
N TYR A 26 34.47 -8.13 37.58
CA TYR A 26 34.01 -9.45 37.12
C TYR A 26 33.88 -10.43 38.28
N TRP A 27 32.86 -11.30 38.27
CA TRP A 27 32.89 -12.54 39.05
C TRP A 27 32.06 -13.67 38.43
N GLY A 28 32.52 -14.93 38.53
CA GLY A 28 31.98 -16.04 37.72
C GLY A 28 32.17 -17.47 38.23
N GLY A 29 32.09 -18.42 37.28
CA GLY A 29 32.49 -19.84 37.35
C GLY A 29 31.32 -20.83 37.20
N THR A 30 31.36 -21.98 36.50
CA THR A 30 32.24 -22.60 35.48
C THR A 30 31.39 -23.65 34.74
N GLY A 31 31.36 -23.62 33.40
CA GLY A 31 30.78 -24.69 32.58
C GLY A 31 30.30 -24.24 31.20
N GLY A 32 31.20 -24.19 30.22
CA GLY A 32 30.91 -23.83 28.82
C GLY A 32 31.63 -22.55 28.38
N ASN A 33 32.31 -22.59 27.24
CA ASN A 33 33.12 -21.49 26.70
C ASN A 33 32.26 -20.28 26.30
N TRP A 34 32.16 -19.27 27.17
CA TRP A 34 31.61 -17.95 26.86
C TRP A 34 32.46 -16.90 27.57
N SER A 35 33.35 -16.19 26.86
CA SER A 35 34.34 -15.29 27.46
C SER A 35 34.06 -13.79 27.30
N ALA A 36 32.89 -13.39 26.76
CA ALA A 36 32.70 -12.01 26.30
C ALA A 36 31.37 -11.32 26.70
N ALA A 37 30.48 -11.96 27.48
CA ALA A 37 29.26 -11.31 27.98
C ALA A 37 29.41 -10.89 29.45
N HIS A 38 28.93 -9.69 29.82
CA HIS A 38 28.98 -9.15 31.18
C HIS A 38 27.57 -8.96 31.71
N TRP A 39 27.14 -9.86 32.59
CA TRP A 39 25.79 -9.85 33.14
C TRP A 39 25.77 -9.07 34.45
N TYR A 40 24.78 -8.19 34.61
CA TYR A 40 24.49 -7.53 35.87
C TYR A 40 23.34 -8.27 36.54
N ASP A 41 23.64 -9.07 37.55
CA ASP A 41 22.61 -9.62 38.44
C ASP A 41 22.00 -8.47 39.26
N ASN A 42 20.68 -8.53 39.42
CA ASN A 42 19.99 -7.89 40.53
C ASN A 42 20.63 -8.39 41.84
N GLU A 43 21.07 -7.48 42.73
CA GLU A 43 21.87 -7.81 43.94
C GLU A 43 21.21 -8.82 44.90
N ASP A 44 19.93 -9.15 44.70
CA ASP A 44 19.15 -10.08 45.53
C ASP A 44 19.29 -11.58 45.17
N LEU A 45 19.95 -11.96 44.06
CA LEU A 45 20.00 -13.37 43.60
C LEU A 45 21.44 -13.89 43.52
N GLY A 46 21.96 -14.39 44.65
CA GLY A 46 23.30 -14.97 44.71
C GLY A 46 23.40 -16.40 44.15
N GLY A 47 24.26 -16.60 43.14
CA GLY A 47 24.95 -17.89 42.92
C GLY A 47 25.27 -18.33 41.48
N THR A 48 26.57 -18.30 41.13
CA THR A 48 27.29 -19.08 40.08
C THR A 48 26.90 -18.87 38.60
N ALA A 49 27.87 -19.10 37.68
CA ALA A 49 27.82 -18.73 36.26
C ALA A 49 26.48 -19.01 35.59
N GLN A 50 25.90 -17.97 35.01
CA GLN A 50 24.52 -17.98 34.59
C GLN A 50 24.36 -18.17 33.07
N SER A 51 23.60 -19.21 32.72
CA SER A 51 22.61 -19.16 31.64
C SER A 51 21.70 -17.94 31.84
N TRP A 52 21.24 -17.26 30.78
CA TRP A 52 20.28 -16.15 30.92
C TRP A 52 19.17 -16.54 31.91
N GLN A 53 18.96 -15.73 32.95
CA GLN A 53 17.84 -15.91 33.86
C GLN A 53 16.66 -15.07 33.38
N ASP A 54 15.50 -15.71 33.30
CA ASP A 54 14.25 -15.04 32.96
C ASP A 54 14.02 -13.84 33.87
N GLY A 55 13.66 -12.70 33.28
CA GLY A 55 13.35 -11.45 33.98
C GLY A 55 14.56 -10.57 34.32
N SER A 56 15.77 -10.91 33.88
CA SER A 56 16.96 -10.05 34.08
C SER A 56 17.18 -9.08 32.91
N ARG A 57 17.80 -7.92 33.18
CA ARG A 57 18.31 -7.03 32.12
C ARG A 57 19.65 -7.55 31.62
N ALA A 58 19.75 -7.79 30.31
CA ALA A 58 20.98 -8.22 29.64
C ALA A 58 21.80 -6.99 29.22
N VAL A 59 23.13 -7.05 29.41
CA VAL A 59 24.08 -6.07 28.87
C VAL A 59 25.20 -6.85 28.19
N ILE A 60 25.44 -6.59 26.91
CA ILE A 60 26.42 -7.33 26.12
C ILE A 60 27.40 -6.32 25.52
N THR A 61 28.50 -6.07 26.25
CA THR A 61 29.38 -4.91 26.05
C THR A 61 30.82 -5.23 25.59
N GLY A 62 31.07 -6.46 25.11
CA GLY A 62 32.37 -6.83 24.56
C GLY A 62 32.41 -6.67 23.03
N SER A 63 33.47 -6.05 22.49
CA SER A 63 33.74 -6.10 21.06
C SER A 63 33.94 -7.55 20.61
N GLY A 64 33.15 -8.01 19.64
CA GLY A 64 33.11 -9.40 19.18
C GLY A 64 32.45 -10.37 20.16
N ALA A 65 31.74 -9.89 21.19
CA ALA A 65 30.97 -10.74 22.07
C ALA A 65 29.86 -11.44 21.27
N SER A 66 29.75 -12.76 21.38
CA SER A 66 28.71 -13.52 20.70
C SER A 66 27.97 -14.40 21.70
N VAL A 67 26.65 -14.23 21.78
CA VAL A 67 25.76 -14.94 22.71
C VAL A 67 24.83 -15.82 21.88
N VAL A 68 24.73 -17.11 22.19
CA VAL A 68 23.78 -18.02 21.52
C VAL A 68 22.57 -18.25 22.42
N VAL A 69 21.37 -18.10 21.85
CA VAL A 69 20.08 -18.46 22.45
C VAL A 69 19.77 -19.91 22.06
N ASP A 70 20.15 -20.83 22.94
CA ASP A 70 19.96 -22.29 22.81
C ASP A 70 18.78 -22.84 23.65
N GLN A 71 18.06 -21.94 24.31
CA GLN A 71 16.78 -22.15 24.97
C GLN A 71 15.93 -20.88 24.86
N SER A 72 14.62 -21.00 24.97
CA SER A 72 13.75 -19.81 24.99
C SER A 72 13.94 -19.03 26.30
N ILE A 73 14.09 -17.72 26.18
CA ILE A 73 14.47 -16.83 27.28
C ILE A 73 13.60 -15.57 27.25
N VAL A 74 13.29 -15.05 28.44
CA VAL A 74 12.63 -13.75 28.65
C VAL A 74 13.58 -12.77 29.34
N ALA A 75 13.96 -11.67 28.70
CA ALA A 75 14.78 -10.62 29.30
C ALA A 75 13.94 -9.39 29.64
N ALA A 76 14.20 -8.77 30.79
CA ALA A 76 13.56 -7.51 31.18
C ALA A 76 14.12 -6.28 30.44
N GLY A 77 15.07 -6.48 29.53
CA GLY A 77 15.70 -5.46 28.70
C GLY A 77 17.03 -5.95 28.16
N VAL A 78 17.53 -5.37 27.07
CA VAL A 78 18.79 -5.77 26.43
C VAL A 78 19.54 -4.54 25.93
N ASP A 79 20.77 -4.35 26.42
CA ASP A 79 21.74 -3.40 25.89
C ASP A 79 22.80 -4.17 25.08
N LEU A 80 22.92 -3.86 23.79
CA LEU A 80 23.74 -4.60 22.84
C LEU A 80 24.75 -3.67 22.15
N HIS A 81 26.01 -3.76 22.55
CA HIS A 81 27.12 -2.98 21.97
C HIS A 81 27.26 -3.20 20.45
N GLU A 82 27.75 -2.21 19.70
CA GLU A 82 27.80 -2.19 18.22
C GLU A 82 28.48 -3.44 17.58
N ASP A 83 29.50 -3.97 18.25
CA ASP A 83 30.28 -5.14 17.84
C ASP A 83 29.81 -6.46 18.47
N ALA A 84 28.75 -6.43 19.27
CA ALA A 84 28.21 -7.61 19.92
C ALA A 84 27.14 -8.30 19.06
N GLU A 85 27.04 -9.61 19.21
CA GLU A 85 26.11 -10.47 18.48
C GLU A 85 25.25 -11.31 19.43
N ILE A 86 23.97 -11.43 19.12
CA ILE A 86 23.07 -12.44 19.64
C ILE A 86 22.71 -13.39 18.50
N ARG A 87 22.82 -14.71 18.71
CA ARG A 87 22.49 -15.73 17.73
C ARG A 87 21.27 -16.51 18.18
N ILE A 88 20.17 -16.43 17.44
CA ILE A 88 18.91 -17.13 17.74
C ILE A 88 18.78 -18.31 16.78
N GLY A 89 18.68 -19.53 17.32
CA GLY A 89 18.59 -20.76 16.53
C GLY A 89 17.34 -21.59 16.82
N GLY A 90 17.07 -22.54 15.93
CA GLY A 90 15.97 -23.51 16.10
C GLY A 90 14.61 -22.86 16.36
N SER A 91 13.82 -23.48 17.26
CA SER A 91 12.52 -22.96 17.69
C SER A 91 12.64 -22.02 18.91
N HIS A 92 13.83 -21.53 19.23
CA HIS A 92 14.06 -20.73 20.43
C HIS A 92 13.52 -19.30 20.27
N VAL A 93 13.22 -18.71 21.42
CA VAL A 93 12.66 -17.37 21.55
C VAL A 93 13.61 -16.52 22.38
N LEU A 94 13.94 -15.34 21.90
CA LEU A 94 14.39 -14.25 22.75
C LEU A 94 13.22 -13.28 22.89
N ARG A 95 12.55 -13.29 24.05
CA ARG A 95 11.53 -12.29 24.40
C ARG A 95 12.17 -11.19 25.22
N ILE A 96 11.91 -9.95 24.86
CA ILE A 96 12.38 -8.77 25.58
C ILE A 96 11.15 -8.03 26.07
N GLU A 97 11.00 -7.87 27.39
CA GLU A 97 9.84 -7.23 28.05
C GLU A 97 10.08 -5.76 28.43
N GLY A 98 11.30 -5.26 28.26
CA GLY A 98 11.66 -3.89 28.59
C GLY A 98 12.51 -3.22 27.52
N ALA A 99 13.31 -2.24 27.93
CA ALA A 99 14.05 -1.38 27.01
C ALA A 99 15.14 -2.14 26.25
N THR A 100 15.26 -1.82 24.96
CA THR A 100 16.40 -2.16 24.11
C THR A 100 17.30 -0.94 23.95
N ASP A 101 18.62 -1.16 23.88
CA ASP A 101 19.62 -0.11 23.66
C ASP A 101 20.79 -0.67 22.82
N GLY A 102 21.59 0.24 22.24
CA GLY A 102 22.76 -0.07 21.43
C GLY A 102 22.46 -0.43 19.97
N GLU A 103 23.51 -0.83 19.24
CA GLU A 103 23.52 -0.99 17.77
C GLU A 103 24.05 -2.35 17.29
N GLY A 104 24.17 -3.34 18.19
CA GLY A 104 24.74 -4.63 17.81
C GLY A 104 23.84 -5.48 16.91
N THR A 105 24.24 -6.73 16.72
CA THR A 105 23.68 -7.60 15.70
C THR A 105 22.90 -8.77 16.29
N VAL A 106 21.72 -9.06 15.75
CA VAL A 106 20.96 -10.29 16.00
C VAL A 106 20.99 -11.15 14.74
N ILE A 107 21.65 -12.31 14.85
CA ILE A 107 21.81 -13.28 13.78
C ILE A 107 20.82 -14.42 13.98
N PHE A 108 19.95 -14.63 13.01
CA PHE A 108 19.04 -15.76 12.96
C PHE A 108 19.76 -16.93 12.29
N THR A 109 19.71 -18.12 12.90
CA THR A 109 20.41 -19.34 12.43
C THR A 109 19.47 -20.49 12.06
N ASN A 110 18.16 -20.30 12.19
CA ASN A 110 17.18 -21.37 12.00
C ASN A 110 16.95 -21.71 10.50
N THR A 111 17.37 -22.89 10.06
CA THR A 111 17.09 -23.39 8.71
C THR A 111 15.65 -23.92 8.60
N SER A 112 14.96 -23.59 7.50
CA SER A 112 13.58 -23.99 7.15
C SER A 112 13.11 -25.36 7.69
N GLY A 113 11.91 -25.43 8.27
CA GLY A 113 11.36 -26.67 8.82
C GLY A 113 9.93 -26.52 9.33
N ASP A 114 9.69 -26.52 10.65
CA ASP A 114 8.35 -26.87 11.14
C ASP A 114 7.78 -26.03 12.29
N ASN A 115 8.37 -24.90 12.71
CA ASN A 115 7.79 -24.07 13.78
C ASN A 115 8.18 -22.60 13.61
N MET A 116 7.38 -21.86 12.83
CA MET A 116 7.66 -20.46 12.42
C MET A 116 6.41 -19.59 12.53
N GLY A 117 5.68 -19.75 13.64
CA GLY A 117 4.60 -18.83 14.05
C GLY A 117 5.13 -17.61 14.81
N PRO A 118 4.23 -16.76 15.33
CA PRO A 118 4.58 -15.55 16.09
C PRO A 118 5.35 -15.82 17.38
N ASP A 119 5.37 -17.06 17.87
CA ASP A 119 6.02 -17.47 19.13
C ASP A 119 7.47 -17.97 18.93
N HIS A 120 8.18 -17.53 17.88
CA HIS A 120 9.56 -17.93 17.58
C HIS A 120 10.41 -16.74 17.14
N GLY A 121 11.73 -16.80 17.39
CA GLY A 121 12.67 -15.76 16.97
C GLY A 121 12.83 -14.65 18.01
N LEU A 122 12.77 -13.39 17.57
CA LEU A 122 12.87 -12.22 18.45
C LEU A 122 11.47 -11.70 18.74
N ILE A 123 11.10 -11.60 20.02
CA ILE A 123 9.83 -11.01 20.47
C ILE A 123 10.16 -9.75 21.26
N VAL A 124 9.62 -8.61 20.83
CA VAL A 124 9.68 -7.34 21.56
C VAL A 124 8.30 -7.08 22.18
N ASP A 125 8.23 -7.27 23.49
CA ASP A 125 7.07 -6.97 24.32
C ASP A 125 7.38 -5.71 25.13
N HIS A 126 6.58 -4.67 25.00
CA HIS A 126 6.92 -3.41 25.66
C HIS A 126 5.69 -2.56 25.99
N SER A 127 5.77 -1.91 27.14
CA SER A 127 4.76 -1.01 27.64
C SER A 127 4.99 0.46 27.26
N ASP A 128 6.23 0.82 26.94
CA ASP A 128 6.66 2.19 26.73
C ASP A 128 7.26 2.36 25.33
N PRO A 129 7.14 3.55 24.70
CA PRO A 129 7.75 3.79 23.40
C PRO A 129 9.27 3.57 23.45
N GLN A 130 9.83 2.89 22.45
CA GLN A 130 11.26 2.65 22.39
C GLN A 130 11.77 2.58 20.94
N GLU A 131 13.09 2.70 20.78
CA GLU A 131 13.77 2.56 19.51
C GLU A 131 14.58 1.25 19.48
N LEU A 132 14.53 0.56 18.35
CA LEU A 132 15.34 -0.63 18.08
C LEU A 132 16.30 -0.31 16.92
N ALA A 133 17.58 -0.08 17.26
CA ALA A 133 18.64 0.29 16.30
C ALA A 133 19.51 -0.91 15.86
N TRP A 134 19.12 -2.14 16.22
CA TRP A 134 19.93 -3.34 15.98
C TRP A 134 19.99 -3.77 14.50
N ARG A 135 21.03 -4.53 14.16
CA ARG A 135 21.17 -5.20 12.86
C ARG A 135 20.57 -6.59 12.91
N LEU A 136 19.50 -6.84 12.17
CA LEU A 136 18.83 -8.14 12.05
C LEU A 136 19.35 -8.84 10.79
N GLN A 137 20.07 -9.95 10.98
CA GLN A 137 20.77 -10.65 9.90
C GLN A 137 20.41 -12.13 9.84
N LEU A 138 20.42 -12.67 8.61
CA LEU A 138 20.35 -14.10 8.37
C LEU A 138 21.75 -14.72 8.39
N HIS A 139 21.91 -15.88 9.03
CA HIS A 139 23.16 -16.64 8.97
C HIS A 139 23.44 -17.19 7.56
N ASN A 140 22.40 -17.58 6.82
CA ASN A 140 22.49 -18.02 5.42
C ASN A 140 21.13 -17.87 4.70
N ASP A 141 21.10 -18.22 3.41
CA ASP A 141 19.94 -18.03 2.53
C ASP A 141 18.75 -18.97 2.81
N GLN A 142 18.94 -20.01 3.64
CA GLN A 142 17.88 -20.92 4.07
C GLN A 142 17.18 -20.48 5.36
N VAL A 143 17.73 -19.47 6.04
CA VAL A 143 17.19 -18.95 7.29
C VAL A 143 16.11 -17.90 7.03
N ARG A 144 15.24 -17.72 8.02
CA ARG A 144 14.17 -16.71 8.05
C ARG A 144 14.31 -15.86 9.31
N ILE A 145 13.94 -14.59 9.21
CA ILE A 145 13.83 -13.69 10.36
C ILE A 145 12.37 -13.70 10.83
N ASN A 146 12.15 -13.91 12.12
CA ASN A 146 10.87 -13.68 12.77
C ASN A 146 11.06 -12.60 13.84
N LEU A 147 10.41 -11.47 13.63
CA LEU A 147 10.29 -10.39 14.59
C LEU A 147 8.81 -10.28 15.01
N SER A 148 8.51 -10.53 16.27
CA SER A 148 7.16 -10.36 16.81
C SER A 148 7.13 -9.15 17.74
N ILE A 149 6.12 -8.31 17.59
CA ILE A 149 5.91 -7.11 18.41
C ILE A 149 4.54 -7.28 19.04
N ILE A 150 4.50 -7.35 20.37
CA ILE A 150 3.25 -7.60 21.13
C ILE A 150 2.96 -6.48 22.13
N GLY A 151 3.86 -5.51 22.26
CA GLY A 151 3.67 -4.31 23.06
C GLY A 151 2.69 -3.31 22.43
N ARG A 152 1.90 -2.62 23.26
CA ARG A 152 0.91 -1.62 22.80
C ARG A 152 1.51 -0.24 22.53
N ALA A 153 2.71 0.01 23.04
CA ALA A 153 3.39 1.26 22.76
C ALA A 153 4.02 1.21 21.36
N GLN A 154 4.42 2.38 20.85
CA GLN A 154 5.11 2.45 19.57
C GLN A 154 6.55 1.89 19.67
N LEU A 155 6.88 0.91 18.83
CA LEU A 155 8.27 0.51 18.58
C LEU A 155 8.76 1.22 17.33
N THR A 156 9.86 1.97 17.42
CA THR A 156 10.49 2.57 16.23
C THR A 156 11.70 1.75 15.83
N PHE A 157 11.66 1.11 14.66
CA PHE A 157 12.82 0.41 14.11
C PHE A 157 13.70 1.41 13.36
N GLN A 158 14.91 1.66 13.85
CA GLN A 158 15.93 2.51 13.21
C GLN A 158 17.15 1.70 12.73
N GLY A 159 17.12 0.39 12.93
CA GLY A 159 18.23 -0.50 12.65
C GLY A 159 18.32 -0.96 11.19
N LYS A 160 19.04 -2.06 10.99
CA LYS A 160 19.24 -2.67 9.67
C LYS A 160 18.56 -4.03 9.61
N ALA A 161 17.79 -4.32 8.56
CA ALA A 161 17.12 -5.59 8.39
C ALA A 161 17.52 -6.22 7.04
N GLN A 162 18.29 -7.29 7.09
CA GLN A 162 18.88 -7.95 5.92
C GLN A 162 18.32 -9.36 5.76
N ALA A 163 17.60 -9.59 4.67
CA ALA A 163 16.95 -10.86 4.36
C ALA A 163 17.32 -11.37 2.96
N TRP A 164 18.60 -11.65 2.74
CA TRP A 164 19.12 -12.20 1.47
C TRP A 164 18.69 -13.65 1.16
N GLY A 165 17.81 -14.23 2.00
CA GLY A 165 17.42 -15.63 2.03
C GLY A 165 15.96 -15.89 1.65
N ASN A 166 15.23 -16.67 2.45
CA ASN A 166 13.86 -17.07 2.08
C ASN A 166 12.82 -16.00 2.44
N ASP A 167 12.72 -15.56 3.69
CA ASP A 167 11.65 -14.64 4.12
C ASP A 167 12.07 -13.83 5.37
N PHE A 168 11.62 -12.57 5.46
CA PHE A 168 11.56 -11.82 6.72
C PHE A 168 10.08 -11.74 7.13
N ARG A 169 9.75 -12.05 8.38
CA ARG A 169 8.38 -11.97 8.90
C ARG A 169 8.32 -11.05 10.10
N ILE A 170 7.38 -10.13 10.06
CA ILE A 170 6.97 -9.26 11.15
C ILE A 170 5.60 -9.74 11.61
N TYR A 171 5.48 -10.09 12.88
CA TYR A 171 4.21 -10.38 13.53
C TYR A 171 3.83 -9.23 14.44
N LEU A 172 2.67 -8.62 14.22
CA LEU A 172 2.15 -7.52 15.01
C LEU A 172 0.96 -8.03 15.83
N GLY A 173 1.07 -7.97 17.16
CA GLY A 173 -0.05 -8.24 18.06
C GLY A 173 -1.14 -7.17 17.98
N SER A 174 -2.28 -7.42 18.61
CA SER A 174 -3.38 -6.44 18.70
C SER A 174 -2.91 -5.12 19.33
N GLU A 175 -3.39 -4.00 18.80
CA GLU A 175 -3.08 -2.63 19.24
C GLU A 175 -1.58 -2.27 19.21
N THR A 176 -0.75 -3.05 18.51
CA THR A 176 0.68 -2.73 18.38
C THR A 176 0.92 -1.67 17.31
N HIS A 177 1.98 -0.89 17.48
CA HIS A 177 2.41 0.12 16.50
C HIS A 177 3.90 -0.02 16.22
N LEU A 178 4.25 -0.49 15.03
CA LEU A 178 5.61 -0.50 14.51
C LEU A 178 5.79 0.70 13.57
N LEU A 179 6.69 1.60 13.92
CA LEU A 179 7.17 2.67 13.05
C LEU A 179 8.52 2.25 12.43
N ILE A 180 8.59 2.11 11.12
CA ILE A 180 9.86 2.03 10.38
C ILE A 180 10.44 3.45 10.31
N GLY A 181 11.48 3.70 11.09
CA GLY A 181 12.11 5.00 11.26
C GLY A 181 12.83 5.51 10.01
N SER A 182 13.19 6.79 10.01
CA SER A 182 13.89 7.43 8.89
C SER A 182 15.28 6.89 8.59
N LEU A 183 15.92 6.26 9.58
CA LEU A 183 17.27 5.70 9.44
C LEU A 183 17.27 4.19 9.20
N ALA A 184 16.08 3.57 9.16
CA ALA A 184 15.97 2.14 8.94
C ALA A 184 16.53 1.76 7.55
N GLU A 185 17.33 0.70 7.50
CA GLU A 185 17.85 0.13 6.26
C GLU A 185 17.26 -1.26 6.05
N ILE A 186 16.29 -1.38 5.15
CA ILE A 186 15.60 -2.64 4.85
C ILE A 186 16.07 -3.17 3.49
N ASN A 187 16.60 -4.39 3.48
CA ASN A 187 17.10 -5.03 2.26
C ASN A 187 16.72 -6.52 2.20
N ASN A 188 15.89 -6.86 1.23
CA ASN A 188 15.48 -8.21 0.84
C ASN A 188 15.72 -8.49 -0.65
N ASN A 189 16.54 -7.68 -1.29
CA ASN A 189 16.86 -7.81 -2.70
C ASN A 189 17.75 -9.04 -2.92
N ARG A 190 17.58 -9.72 -4.06
CA ARG A 190 18.31 -10.94 -4.43
C ARG A 190 18.88 -10.81 -5.85
N SER A 191 19.90 -11.59 -6.16
CA SER A 191 20.57 -11.66 -7.46
C SER A 191 19.76 -12.27 -8.60
N ASP A 192 18.43 -12.36 -8.47
CA ASP A 192 17.57 -12.78 -9.56
C ASP A 192 16.82 -11.59 -10.18
N LEU A 193 16.43 -11.77 -11.44
CA LEU A 193 15.92 -10.69 -12.30
C LEU A 193 14.59 -10.10 -11.83
N VAL A 194 13.79 -10.84 -11.05
CA VAL A 194 12.40 -10.45 -10.72
C VAL A 194 11.98 -10.84 -9.29
N ASN A 195 12.64 -11.78 -8.62
CA ASN A 195 12.13 -12.41 -7.39
C ASN A 195 12.85 -11.95 -6.12
N ALA A 196 12.56 -10.71 -5.77
CA ALA A 196 12.75 -10.19 -4.42
C ALA A 196 12.03 -11.03 -3.35
N ARG A 197 12.68 -11.23 -2.20
CA ARG A 197 12.18 -12.12 -1.15
C ARG A 197 11.26 -11.37 -0.20
N PRO A 198 10.06 -11.85 0.08
CA PRO A 198 9.07 -11.03 0.77
C PRO A 198 9.47 -10.65 2.20
N PHE A 199 9.30 -9.37 2.52
CA PHE A 199 9.00 -8.94 3.89
C PHE A 199 7.50 -9.16 4.12
N TRP A 200 7.16 -10.14 4.94
CA TRP A 200 5.79 -10.45 5.32
C TRP A 200 5.42 -9.69 6.58
N VAL A 201 4.26 -9.04 6.54
CA VAL A 201 3.65 -8.44 7.72
C VAL A 201 2.38 -9.22 8.04
N HIS A 202 2.34 -9.81 9.22
CA HIS A 202 1.20 -10.52 9.76
C HIS A 202 0.69 -9.76 10.98
N SER A 203 -0.49 -9.20 10.87
CA SER A 203 -1.16 -8.53 11.97
C SER A 203 -2.20 -9.43 12.61
N ALA A 204 -2.30 -9.40 13.93
CA ALA A 204 -3.31 -10.15 14.68
C ALA A 204 -4.73 -9.70 14.34
N ASP A 205 -4.91 -8.40 14.09
CA ASP A 205 -6.18 -7.76 13.73
C ASP A 205 -5.94 -6.42 12.99
N ASP A 206 -7.02 -5.69 12.73
CA ASP A 206 -7.02 -4.38 12.07
C ASP A 206 -6.54 -3.23 12.97
N THR A 207 -6.39 -3.47 14.28
CA THR A 207 -5.89 -2.48 15.24
C THR A 207 -4.37 -2.40 15.28
N ALA A 208 -3.68 -3.41 14.75
CA ALA A 208 -2.24 -3.39 14.60
C ALA A 208 -1.83 -2.46 13.43
N LEU A 209 -0.81 -1.66 13.68
CA LEU A 209 -0.35 -0.60 12.80
C LEU A 209 1.12 -0.77 12.45
N LEU A 210 1.42 -0.86 11.16
CA LEU A 210 2.76 -0.64 10.63
C LEU A 210 2.79 0.69 9.89
N GLU A 211 3.72 1.56 10.25
CA GLU A 211 3.85 2.90 9.66
C GLU A 211 5.27 3.12 9.16
N PHE A 212 5.42 3.73 7.98
CA PHE A 212 6.71 4.20 7.49
C PHE A 212 6.86 5.67 7.81
N HIS A 213 7.97 6.05 8.44
CA HIS A 213 8.26 7.44 8.75
C HIS A 213 8.22 8.32 7.46
N PRO A 214 7.74 9.58 7.52
CA PRO A 214 7.66 10.47 6.34
C PRO A 214 8.97 10.76 5.62
N HIS A 215 10.09 10.50 6.28
CA HIS A 215 11.44 10.65 5.74
C HIS A 215 12.13 9.30 5.50
N PHE A 216 11.42 8.18 5.65
CA PHE A 216 11.94 6.88 5.23
C PHE A 216 12.14 6.86 3.72
N VAL A 217 13.25 6.27 3.30
CA VAL A 217 13.58 6.09 1.88
C VAL A 217 13.91 4.62 1.71
N ALA A 218 13.11 3.87 0.95
CA ALA A 218 13.39 2.44 0.68
C ALA A 218 14.75 2.22 0.01
N ASP A 219 15.24 3.23 -0.69
CA ASP A 219 16.57 3.29 -1.31
C ASP A 219 17.70 3.68 -0.35
N LEU A 220 17.46 3.96 0.94
CA LEU A 220 18.59 4.28 1.84
C LEU A 220 19.61 3.15 1.93
N ALA A 221 19.17 1.90 1.71
CA ALA A 221 20.04 0.76 1.60
C ALA A 221 20.93 0.75 0.33
N ASP A 222 20.83 1.73 -0.57
CA ASP A 222 21.35 1.74 -1.94
C ASP A 222 22.75 2.39 -2.12
N GLU A 223 23.12 3.42 -1.35
CA GLU A 223 24.43 4.10 -1.50
C GLU A 223 25.56 3.37 -0.78
N THR A 224 25.23 2.61 0.27
CA THR A 224 26.18 1.88 1.12
C THR A 224 25.94 0.39 1.05
N VAL A 225 25.44 -0.13 -0.08
CA VAL A 225 25.20 -1.57 -0.24
C VAL A 225 26.52 -2.29 -0.07
N PHE A 226 26.80 -2.67 1.18
CA PHE A 226 27.21 -3.96 1.69
C PHE A 226 28.02 -4.86 0.74
N GLU A 227 28.89 -4.27 -0.09
CA GLU A 227 29.87 -4.99 -0.89
C GLU A 227 30.75 -5.86 0.03
N ASP A 228 30.95 -5.42 1.27
CA ASP A 228 31.71 -6.14 2.29
C ASP A 228 30.95 -7.31 2.95
N ASP A 229 29.61 -7.25 3.06
CA ASP A 229 28.81 -8.28 3.76
C ASP A 229 28.16 -9.30 2.80
N TYR A 230 28.07 -9.00 1.49
CA TYR A 230 27.52 -9.90 0.49
C TYR A 230 28.59 -10.40 -0.48
N PRO A 231 29.11 -11.63 -0.33
CA PRO A 231 30.26 -12.14 -1.10
C PRO A 231 30.01 -12.33 -2.61
N TYR A 232 28.84 -11.95 -3.13
CA TYR A 232 28.47 -12.06 -4.54
C TYR A 232 28.08 -10.71 -5.19
N ALA A 233 28.27 -9.58 -4.50
CA ALA A 233 27.85 -8.25 -4.97
C ALA A 233 28.89 -7.51 -5.84
N TYR A 234 30.13 -7.99 -5.97
CA TYR A 234 31.17 -7.20 -6.65
C TYR A 234 30.89 -7.03 -8.16
N PRO A 235 31.07 -5.82 -8.71
CA PRO A 235 30.95 -5.58 -10.15
C PRO A 235 31.84 -6.51 -10.99
N ASP A 236 33.00 -6.89 -10.46
CA ASP A 236 34.02 -7.68 -11.16
C ASP A 236 33.63 -9.15 -11.42
N ASP A 237 32.63 -9.71 -10.72
CA ASP A 237 32.09 -11.04 -11.05
C ASP A 237 30.79 -11.02 -11.90
N ASP A 238 30.41 -9.87 -12.46
CA ASP A 238 29.44 -9.82 -13.58
C ASP A 238 30.20 -10.12 -14.88
N PRO A 239 29.92 -11.22 -15.60
CA PRO A 239 30.60 -11.55 -16.86
C PRO A 239 30.35 -10.52 -17.97
N GLY A 240 29.48 -9.52 -17.76
CA GLY A 240 29.22 -8.43 -18.69
C GLY A 240 28.38 -8.84 -19.91
N ASP A 241 27.81 -10.04 -19.88
CA ASP A 241 26.97 -10.59 -20.94
C ASP A 241 25.48 -10.25 -20.74
N GLY A 242 25.14 -9.55 -19.66
CA GLY A 242 23.76 -9.15 -19.33
C GLY A 242 22.88 -10.30 -18.83
N SER A 243 23.44 -11.49 -18.60
CA SER A 243 22.69 -12.66 -18.13
C SER A 243 22.55 -12.72 -16.60
N TYR A 244 23.40 -11.99 -15.87
CA TYR A 244 23.39 -11.90 -14.42
C TYR A 244 23.07 -10.49 -13.96
N VAL A 245 22.19 -10.40 -12.97
CA VAL A 245 21.76 -9.14 -12.39
C VAL A 245 22.02 -9.19 -10.90
N LYS A 246 23.02 -8.46 -10.42
CA LYS A 246 23.44 -8.48 -9.01
C LYS A 246 22.65 -7.45 -8.21
N PRO A 247 22.17 -7.78 -7.00
CA PRO A 247 21.35 -6.88 -6.22
C PRO A 247 22.24 -5.79 -5.63
N VAL A 248 21.77 -4.55 -5.68
CA VAL A 248 22.42 -3.38 -5.07
C VAL A 248 21.54 -2.91 -3.92
N GLY A 249 20.93 -3.83 -3.17
CA GLY A 249 20.03 -3.49 -2.07
C GLY A 249 18.68 -2.87 -2.46
N GLY A 250 17.98 -2.37 -1.44
CA GLY A 250 16.60 -1.87 -1.52
C GLY A 250 15.54 -2.81 -0.94
N MET A 251 14.45 -2.21 -0.47
CA MET A 251 13.24 -2.93 -0.05
C MET A 251 12.45 -3.31 -1.30
N SER A 252 12.50 -4.58 -1.66
CA SER A 252 12.20 -5.07 -3.00
C SER A 252 10.84 -5.75 -3.15
N THR A 253 10.41 -6.57 -2.19
CA THR A 253 9.04 -7.09 -2.09
C THR A 253 8.47 -6.86 -0.70
N TRP A 254 7.34 -6.17 -0.61
CA TRP A 254 6.55 -6.03 0.61
C TRP A 254 5.26 -6.84 0.48
N ARG A 255 4.92 -7.64 1.50
CA ARG A 255 3.67 -8.41 1.55
C ARG A 255 2.89 -8.03 2.79
N ASN A 256 1.78 -7.33 2.57
CA ASN A 256 0.82 -7.06 3.62
C ASN A 256 -0.19 -8.21 3.67
N THR A 257 -0.11 -9.02 4.72
CA THR A 257 -0.95 -10.21 4.89
C THR A 257 -2.27 -9.86 5.58
N SER A 258 -2.21 -8.90 6.52
CA SER A 258 -3.34 -8.42 7.31
C SER A 258 -2.98 -7.14 8.06
N GLY A 259 -4.01 -6.44 8.55
CA GLY A 259 -3.88 -5.23 9.36
C GLY A 259 -3.55 -3.98 8.55
N THR A 260 -3.14 -2.91 9.24
CA THR A 260 -3.00 -1.59 8.65
C THR A 260 -1.54 -1.25 8.38
N THR A 261 -1.20 -0.96 7.12
CA THR A 261 0.08 -0.34 6.73
C THR A 261 -0.17 1.14 6.36
N VAL A 262 0.66 2.05 6.84
CA VAL A 262 0.59 3.49 6.54
C VAL A 262 1.89 3.94 5.88
N THR A 263 1.77 4.59 4.73
CA THR A 263 2.88 5.20 4.02
C THR A 263 2.74 6.71 3.97
N HIS A 264 3.89 7.36 4.00
CA HIS A 264 4.04 8.81 3.97
C HIS A 264 5.03 9.26 2.89
N SER A 265 5.57 8.33 2.10
CA SER A 265 6.66 8.60 1.17
C SER A 265 6.15 9.23 -0.12
N SER A 266 6.84 10.25 -0.62
CA SER A 266 6.64 10.77 -1.98
C SER A 266 7.42 9.98 -3.04
N ARG A 267 8.28 9.06 -2.61
CA ARG A 267 9.05 8.14 -3.46
C ARG A 267 8.39 6.76 -3.48
N ASN A 268 8.71 5.98 -4.51
CA ASN A 268 8.28 4.59 -4.62
C ASN A 268 8.64 3.79 -3.36
N LEU A 269 7.72 2.96 -2.92
CA LEU A 269 7.91 1.91 -1.91
C LEU A 269 7.13 0.70 -2.45
N ALA A 270 7.70 -0.48 -2.75
CA ALA A 270 9.08 -0.98 -2.75
C ALA A 270 9.95 -0.49 -3.94
N THR A 271 11.28 -0.58 -3.84
CA THR A 271 12.25 -0.19 -4.86
C THR A 271 13.36 -1.21 -5.01
N ILE A 272 13.89 -1.38 -6.22
CA ILE A 272 14.93 -2.37 -6.49
C ILE A 272 16.05 -1.77 -7.33
N HIS A 273 17.27 -1.85 -6.84
CA HIS A 273 18.48 -1.48 -7.58
C HIS A 273 19.27 -2.72 -7.94
N LYS A 274 19.78 -2.77 -9.18
CA LYS A 274 20.55 -3.90 -9.67
C LYS A 274 21.71 -3.47 -10.54
N TYR A 275 22.82 -4.21 -10.50
CA TYR A 275 23.89 -4.07 -11.48
C TYR A 275 23.49 -4.79 -12.78
N THR A 276 23.72 -4.13 -13.92
CA THR A 276 23.54 -4.72 -15.25
C THR A 276 24.68 -4.27 -16.14
N GLY A 277 25.56 -5.19 -16.54
CA GLY A 277 26.72 -4.87 -17.37
C GLY A 277 27.74 -4.00 -16.63
N GLY A 278 27.89 -4.23 -15.31
CA GLY A 278 28.77 -3.45 -14.44
C GLY A 278 28.25 -2.06 -14.02
N GLU A 279 27.08 -1.62 -14.50
CA GLU A 279 26.47 -0.35 -14.10
C GLU A 279 25.25 -0.56 -13.21
N LYS A 280 25.13 0.25 -12.16
CA LYS A 280 23.97 0.27 -11.28
C LYS A 280 22.76 0.86 -12.01
N ARG A 281 21.64 0.16 -11.96
CA ARG A 281 20.37 0.55 -12.56
C ARG A 281 19.25 0.44 -11.55
N TYR A 282 18.45 1.49 -11.48
CA TYR A 282 17.14 1.42 -10.86
C TYR A 282 16.24 0.52 -11.70
N THR A 283 15.56 -0.41 -11.05
CA THR A 283 14.57 -1.29 -11.67
C THR A 283 13.21 -1.03 -11.03
N HIS A 284 12.20 -0.81 -11.87
CA HIS A 284 10.82 -0.56 -11.46
C HIS A 284 10.09 -1.86 -11.07
N HIS A 285 10.81 -2.81 -10.46
CA HIS A 285 10.36 -4.18 -10.19
C HIS A 285 10.01 -4.39 -8.71
N GLY A 286 9.96 -3.33 -7.91
CA GLY A 286 9.48 -3.39 -6.54
C GLY A 286 8.07 -3.96 -6.51
N LEU A 287 7.76 -4.85 -5.57
CA LEU A 287 6.45 -5.48 -5.46
C LEU A 287 5.77 -5.12 -4.15
N TRP A 288 4.48 -4.80 -4.23
CA TRP A 288 3.60 -4.59 -3.09
C TRP A 288 2.43 -5.58 -3.20
N ASN A 289 2.42 -6.59 -2.34
CA ASN A 289 1.43 -7.65 -2.43
C ASN A 289 0.44 -7.63 -1.25
N PHE A 290 -0.81 -7.94 -1.56
CA PHE A 290 -1.88 -8.20 -0.61
C PHE A 290 -2.26 -9.69 -0.68
N GLU A 291 -1.70 -10.46 0.25
CA GLU A 291 -1.82 -11.93 0.28
C GLU A 291 -2.31 -12.38 1.67
N GLY A 292 -2.38 -13.68 1.92
CA GLY A 292 -2.75 -14.22 3.23
C GLY A 292 -3.77 -15.34 3.17
N ASP A 293 -4.07 -15.90 4.34
CA ASP A 293 -5.10 -16.92 4.47
C ASP A 293 -6.47 -16.27 4.64
N ALA A 294 -7.53 -16.92 4.17
CA ALA A 294 -8.90 -16.40 4.23
C ALA A 294 -9.42 -16.13 5.66
N GLN A 295 -8.69 -16.56 6.70
CA GLN A 295 -9.00 -16.31 8.10
C GLN A 295 -8.34 -15.03 8.64
N ASP A 296 -7.29 -14.54 7.97
CA ASP A 296 -6.63 -13.31 8.39
C ASP A 296 -7.56 -12.12 8.10
N PRO A 297 -7.48 -11.02 8.89
CA PRO A 297 -8.16 -9.77 8.57
C PRO A 297 -7.73 -9.24 7.19
N ASP A 298 -8.66 -8.57 6.48
CA ASP A 298 -8.32 -7.94 5.21
C ASP A 298 -7.27 -6.83 5.41
N PRO A 299 -6.20 -6.80 4.59
CA PRO A 299 -5.17 -5.78 4.71
C PRO A 299 -5.71 -4.40 4.29
N ARG A 300 -5.22 -3.38 5.00
CA ARG A 300 -5.52 -1.97 4.76
C ARG A 300 -4.22 -1.22 4.50
N TRP A 301 -4.18 -0.40 3.46
CA TRP A 301 -3.05 0.47 3.15
C TRP A 301 -3.51 1.92 3.11
N ILE A 302 -2.91 2.78 3.94
CA ILE A 302 -3.19 4.21 4.02
C ILE A 302 -2.03 4.99 3.41
N VAL A 303 -2.33 5.85 2.44
CA VAL A 303 -1.43 6.88 1.91
C VAL A 303 -1.79 8.18 2.61
N ARG A 304 -0.96 8.63 3.55
CA ARG A 304 -1.37 9.62 4.57
C ARG A 304 -0.95 11.06 4.32
N SER A 305 0.36 11.34 4.26
CA SER A 305 0.85 12.72 4.41
C SER A 305 1.53 13.32 3.18
N ASN A 306 1.79 12.53 2.16
CA ASN A 306 2.34 13.02 0.90
C ASN A 306 1.70 12.26 -0.25
N ALA A 307 1.46 12.98 -1.36
CA ALA A 307 1.13 12.34 -2.62
C ALA A 307 2.25 11.34 -2.99
N GLN A 308 1.87 10.10 -3.28
CA GLN A 308 2.78 9.01 -3.54
C GLN A 308 2.60 8.52 -4.97
N SER A 309 3.72 8.33 -5.67
CA SER A 309 3.76 7.64 -6.96
C SER A 309 4.39 6.26 -6.75
N TYR A 310 3.89 5.26 -7.47
CA TYR A 310 4.40 3.89 -7.45
C TYR A 310 4.50 3.29 -8.85
N ASP A 311 5.71 2.98 -9.28
CA ASP A 311 6.00 2.39 -10.60
C ASP A 311 6.24 0.87 -10.58
N GLY A 312 6.31 0.28 -9.38
CA GLY A 312 6.42 -1.15 -9.14
C GLY A 312 5.10 -1.90 -9.35
N GLY A 313 5.05 -3.18 -8.98
CA GLY A 313 3.88 -4.04 -9.14
C GLY A 313 3.02 -4.06 -7.90
N ILE A 314 1.70 -4.00 -8.08
CA ILE A 314 0.73 -4.20 -7.00
C ILE A 314 -0.04 -5.48 -7.31
N TYR A 315 0.09 -6.48 -6.45
CA TYR A 315 -0.54 -7.77 -6.66
C TYR A 315 -1.44 -8.17 -5.49
N TYR A 316 -2.57 -8.77 -5.76
CA TYR A 316 -3.50 -9.15 -4.70
C TYR A 316 -4.21 -10.47 -4.98
N ILE A 317 -4.51 -11.23 -3.92
CA ILE A 317 -5.24 -12.51 -4.01
C ILE A 317 -6.40 -12.59 -3.03
N ARG A 318 -6.77 -11.47 -2.41
CA ARG A 318 -7.83 -11.36 -1.42
C ARG A 318 -8.31 -9.92 -1.36
N ASP A 319 -9.44 -9.72 -0.70
CA ASP A 319 -10.01 -8.41 -0.48
C ASP A 319 -9.04 -7.54 0.32
N TRP A 320 -8.97 -6.26 -0.04
CA TRP A 320 -8.12 -5.28 0.63
C TRP A 320 -8.62 -3.87 0.43
N THR A 321 -8.15 -2.94 1.26
CA THR A 321 -8.56 -1.53 1.22
C THR A 321 -7.37 -0.60 1.02
N LEU A 322 -7.47 0.29 0.04
CA LEU A 322 -6.63 1.47 -0.12
C LEU A 322 -7.35 2.70 0.45
N VAL A 323 -6.70 3.42 1.36
CA VAL A 323 -7.18 4.69 1.91
C VAL A 323 -6.26 5.79 1.45
N THR A 324 -6.78 6.75 0.69
CA THR A 324 -6.00 7.89 0.20
C THR A 324 -6.43 9.13 0.98
N GLU A 325 -5.66 9.48 2.02
CA GLU A 325 -5.73 10.81 2.63
C GLU A 325 -4.96 11.83 1.77
N GLU A 326 -3.97 11.36 1.01
CA GLU A 326 -3.25 12.05 -0.05
C GLU A 326 -3.25 11.23 -1.35
N ASP A 327 -3.00 11.89 -2.48
CA ASP A 327 -3.10 11.26 -3.80
C ASP A 327 -2.14 10.07 -3.95
N PHE A 328 -2.64 8.96 -4.50
CA PHE A 328 -1.84 7.81 -4.86
C PHE A 328 -1.86 7.58 -6.37
N THR A 329 -0.71 7.61 -7.03
CA THR A 329 -0.58 7.35 -8.46
C THR A 329 0.15 6.03 -8.70
N PHE A 330 -0.54 5.06 -9.28
CA PHE A 330 0.06 3.86 -9.81
C PHE A 330 0.53 4.09 -11.26
N GLU A 331 1.84 4.21 -11.47
CA GLU A 331 2.44 4.44 -12.79
C GLU A 331 2.67 3.15 -13.58
N GLY A 332 2.98 2.03 -12.89
CA GLY A 332 3.19 0.66 -13.41
C GLY A 332 3.80 0.53 -14.81
N ILE A 333 5.05 0.08 -14.91
CA ILE A 333 5.77 0.09 -16.21
C ILE A 333 5.60 -1.20 -17.02
N TRP A 334 5.38 -1.01 -18.32
CA TRP A 334 5.47 -2.07 -19.33
C TRP A 334 6.83 -2.04 -20.04
N HIS A 335 7.58 -3.15 -20.04
CA HIS A 335 8.72 -3.30 -20.93
C HIS A 335 8.93 -4.76 -21.37
N GLU A 336 9.73 -4.96 -22.42
CA GLU A 336 10.02 -6.29 -22.94
C GLU A 336 10.69 -7.17 -21.87
N GLY A 337 10.05 -8.30 -21.52
CA GLY A 337 10.61 -9.34 -20.65
C GLY A 337 10.04 -9.42 -19.22
N VAL A 338 9.45 -8.34 -18.68
CA VAL A 338 8.82 -8.35 -17.34
C VAL A 338 7.64 -7.40 -17.37
N ASN A 339 6.46 -7.88 -16.95
CA ASN A 339 5.29 -7.01 -16.88
C ASN A 339 4.91 -6.74 -15.43
N ILE A 340 4.93 -5.45 -15.09
CA ILE A 340 4.59 -4.91 -13.80
C ILE A 340 3.22 -4.24 -13.93
N GLY A 341 2.32 -4.50 -12.97
CA GLY A 341 0.94 -4.03 -13.08
C GLY A 341 0.18 -4.06 -11.77
N PHE A 342 -1.02 -3.51 -11.82
CA PHE A 342 -2.03 -3.59 -10.76
C PHE A 342 -2.92 -4.80 -11.04
N ALA A 343 -2.74 -5.89 -10.30
CA ALA A 343 -3.35 -7.15 -10.71
C ALA A 343 -3.78 -8.12 -9.60
N SER A 344 -4.94 -8.73 -9.79
CA SER A 344 -5.32 -9.92 -9.02
C SER A 344 -4.58 -11.16 -9.54
N ARG A 345 -3.92 -11.92 -8.66
CA ARG A 345 -3.18 -13.13 -9.05
C ARG A 345 -4.01 -14.39 -8.82
N ASN A 346 -4.49 -15.01 -9.90
CA ASN A 346 -5.13 -16.34 -9.88
C ASN A 346 -6.30 -16.55 -8.90
N GLN A 347 -6.78 -15.50 -8.22
CA GLN A 347 -7.95 -15.53 -7.35
C GLN A 347 -9.08 -14.75 -8.02
N GLU A 348 -10.25 -15.36 -8.07
CA GLU A 348 -11.51 -14.79 -8.55
C GLU A 348 -12.29 -14.14 -7.40
N GLY A 349 -13.19 -13.22 -7.71
CA GLY A 349 -14.11 -12.66 -6.72
C GLY A 349 -13.48 -11.67 -5.74
N VAL A 350 -12.32 -11.10 -6.06
CA VAL A 350 -11.57 -10.23 -5.14
C VAL A 350 -12.04 -8.78 -5.24
N THR A 351 -12.27 -8.15 -4.09
CA THR A 351 -12.66 -6.74 -3.97
C THR A 351 -11.49 -5.86 -3.54
N VAL A 352 -11.17 -4.87 -4.36
CA VAL A 352 -10.36 -3.72 -3.96
C VAL A 352 -11.30 -2.60 -3.54
N ARG A 353 -11.23 -2.18 -2.27
CA ARG A 353 -11.96 -1.02 -1.78
C ARG A 353 -11.06 0.21 -1.77
N LYS A 354 -11.57 1.31 -2.27
CA LYS A 354 -10.96 2.64 -2.17
C LYS A 354 -11.76 3.49 -1.19
N GLU A 355 -11.08 4.07 -0.21
CA GLU A 355 -11.61 5.02 0.79
C GLU A 355 -10.72 6.28 0.88
N GLY A 356 -11.13 7.27 1.68
CA GLY A 356 -10.43 8.53 1.86
C GLY A 356 -10.75 9.57 0.79
N PRO A 357 -10.49 10.86 1.02
CA PRO A 357 -10.94 11.93 0.13
C PRO A 357 -10.07 12.14 -1.12
N ALA A 358 -8.80 11.75 -1.08
CA ALA A 358 -7.85 12.02 -2.16
C ALA A 358 -8.01 11.03 -3.35
N ASP A 359 -7.21 11.20 -4.40
CA ASP A 359 -7.38 10.44 -5.62
C ASP A 359 -6.53 9.16 -5.64
N PHE A 360 -7.10 8.07 -6.16
CA PHE A 360 -6.33 6.93 -6.65
C PHE A 360 -6.25 6.99 -8.18
N ILE A 361 -5.06 7.24 -8.71
CA ILE A 361 -4.80 7.47 -10.13
C ILE A 361 -4.09 6.24 -10.70
N ILE A 362 -4.69 5.58 -11.69
CA ILE A 362 -4.17 4.37 -12.31
C ILE A 362 -3.71 4.68 -13.74
N ARG A 363 -2.40 4.78 -13.93
CA ARG A 363 -1.71 5.01 -15.21
C ARG A 363 -0.97 3.79 -15.74
N GLY A 364 -0.64 2.85 -14.86
CA GLY A 364 0.02 1.61 -15.23
C GLY A 364 -0.90 0.54 -15.79
N THR A 365 -0.32 -0.57 -16.24
CA THR A 365 -1.07 -1.73 -16.72
C THR A 365 -1.90 -2.35 -15.59
N GLN A 366 -3.11 -2.79 -15.88
CA GLN A 366 -4.03 -3.39 -14.92
C GLN A 366 -4.49 -4.77 -15.39
N SER A 367 -4.85 -5.66 -14.47
CA SER A 367 -5.37 -7.00 -14.77
C SER A 367 -6.30 -7.50 -13.68
N TYR A 368 -7.49 -7.94 -14.07
CA TYR A 368 -8.50 -8.43 -13.14
C TYR A 368 -8.89 -9.87 -13.48
N SER A 369 -8.87 -10.75 -12.49
CA SER A 369 -9.44 -12.08 -12.55
C SER A 369 -10.96 -11.99 -12.70
N PRO A 370 -11.62 -13.08 -13.14
CA PRO A 370 -13.08 -13.15 -13.14
C PRO A 370 -13.69 -12.68 -11.81
N ASP A 371 -14.81 -11.97 -11.91
CA ASP A 371 -15.59 -11.45 -10.78
C ASP A 371 -14.81 -10.51 -9.84
N SER A 372 -13.72 -9.88 -10.28
CA SER A 372 -13.02 -8.91 -9.44
C SER A 372 -13.77 -7.58 -9.37
N HIS A 373 -13.81 -6.98 -8.18
CA HIS A 373 -14.52 -5.73 -7.90
C HIS A 373 -13.56 -4.59 -7.55
N MET A 374 -13.84 -3.40 -8.06
CA MET A 374 -13.35 -2.13 -7.50
C MET A 374 -14.55 -1.41 -6.88
N GLN A 375 -14.49 -1.18 -5.57
CA GLN A 375 -15.51 -0.41 -4.84
C GLN A 375 -14.91 0.94 -4.44
N VAL A 376 -15.46 2.03 -4.96
CA VAL A 376 -15.06 3.39 -4.62
C VAL A 376 -16.05 3.94 -3.59
N ALA A 377 -15.64 3.95 -2.32
CA ALA A 377 -16.49 4.36 -1.21
C ALA A 377 -16.42 5.86 -0.90
N GLU A 378 -15.27 6.48 -1.16
CA GLU A 378 -15.02 7.90 -0.92
C GLU A 378 -14.00 8.43 -1.93
N GLY A 379 -14.01 9.74 -2.20
CA GLY A 379 -13.06 10.41 -3.07
C GLY A 379 -13.15 9.89 -4.51
N ARG A 380 -12.02 9.69 -5.19
CA ARG A 380 -12.01 9.38 -6.62
C ARG A 380 -11.04 8.29 -7.04
N VAL A 381 -11.43 7.53 -8.07
CA VAL A 381 -10.49 6.70 -8.87
C VAL A 381 -10.41 7.25 -10.29
N ARG A 382 -9.20 7.44 -10.83
CA ARG A 382 -8.97 7.89 -12.21
C ARG A 382 -8.27 6.81 -13.02
N PHE A 383 -8.94 6.30 -14.04
CA PHE A 383 -8.41 5.28 -14.93
C PHE A 383 -7.83 5.92 -16.21
N TYR A 384 -6.53 5.73 -16.45
CA TYR A 384 -5.85 6.17 -17.69
C TYR A 384 -5.50 5.01 -18.63
N THR A 385 -5.59 3.78 -18.14
CA THR A 385 -5.38 2.56 -18.91
C THR A 385 -6.60 1.67 -18.86
N ASP A 386 -6.84 0.93 -19.94
CA ASP A 386 -7.94 -0.04 -20.01
C ASP A 386 -7.73 -1.13 -18.93
N PRO A 387 -8.72 -1.41 -18.07
CA PRO A 387 -8.62 -2.51 -17.10
C PRO A 387 -8.60 -3.90 -17.78
N LYS A 388 -8.89 -3.99 -19.08
CA LYS A 388 -8.69 -5.20 -19.86
C LYS A 388 -7.22 -5.39 -20.25
N VAL A 389 -6.68 -6.56 -19.91
CA VAL A 389 -5.30 -6.93 -20.27
C VAL A 389 -5.17 -7.15 -21.77
N PRO A 390 -4.17 -6.54 -22.45
CA PRO A 390 -3.88 -6.83 -23.84
C PRO A 390 -3.55 -8.32 -24.05
N GLU A 391 -4.02 -8.92 -25.14
CA GLU A 391 -3.83 -10.36 -25.42
C GLU A 391 -2.34 -10.78 -25.41
N GLN A 392 -1.46 -9.94 -25.94
CA GLN A 392 0.00 -10.16 -25.94
C GLN A 392 0.62 -10.24 -24.53
N ALA A 393 -0.02 -9.62 -23.53
CA ALA A 393 0.47 -9.64 -22.15
C ALA A 393 0.24 -10.99 -21.45
N ARG A 394 -0.72 -11.78 -21.96
CA ARG A 394 -1.11 -13.08 -21.40
C ARG A 394 -0.17 -14.21 -21.80
N ASP A 395 0.40 -14.13 -23.00
CA ASP A 395 1.18 -15.22 -23.61
C ASP A 395 2.59 -15.38 -23.01
N ASN A 396 3.14 -14.33 -22.38
CA ASN A 396 4.52 -14.32 -21.88
C ASN A 396 4.65 -14.09 -20.37
N ASN A 397 3.56 -14.00 -19.61
CA ASN A 397 3.65 -13.66 -18.18
C ASN A 397 2.69 -14.46 -17.29
N GLY A 398 3.24 -15.37 -16.48
CA GLY A 398 2.47 -16.20 -15.53
C GLY A 398 1.96 -15.46 -14.29
N TRP A 399 2.13 -14.13 -14.22
CA TRP A 399 1.70 -13.29 -13.09
C TRP A 399 0.34 -12.63 -13.30
N PHE A 400 -0.12 -12.49 -14.55
CA PHE A 400 -1.47 -12.03 -14.84
C PHE A 400 -2.43 -13.21 -14.97
N SER A 401 -3.68 -13.01 -14.56
CA SER A 401 -4.71 -14.02 -14.74
C SER A 401 -4.97 -14.21 -16.24
N GLN A 402 -4.81 -15.44 -16.73
CA GLN A 402 -5.06 -15.73 -18.15
C GLN A 402 -6.56 -15.76 -18.50
N GLY A 403 -7.44 -15.78 -17.49
CA GLY A 403 -8.88 -16.02 -17.63
C GLY A 403 -9.79 -14.79 -17.51
N GLY A 404 -9.36 -13.70 -16.87
CA GLY A 404 -10.22 -12.54 -16.56
C GLY A 404 -9.83 -11.27 -17.29
N ASN A 405 -10.81 -10.46 -17.68
CA ASN A 405 -10.65 -9.15 -18.33
C ASN A 405 -11.71 -8.15 -17.86
N TYR A 406 -12.36 -8.43 -16.72
CA TYR A 406 -13.70 -7.96 -16.45
C TYR A 406 -13.75 -7.36 -15.05
N LEU A 407 -13.58 -6.03 -15.01
CA LEU A 407 -13.71 -5.26 -13.79
C LEU A 407 -15.19 -4.99 -13.50
N HIS A 408 -15.64 -5.34 -12.30
CA HIS A 408 -16.91 -4.93 -11.74
C HIS A 408 -16.67 -3.64 -10.94
N LEU A 409 -17.44 -2.60 -11.22
CA LEU A 409 -17.25 -1.28 -10.59
C LEU A 409 -18.46 -0.90 -9.74
N THR A 410 -18.22 -0.52 -8.49
CA THR A 410 -19.23 0.09 -7.61
C THR A 410 -18.74 1.46 -7.17
N VAL A 411 -19.57 2.49 -7.30
CA VAL A 411 -19.24 3.86 -6.86
C VAL A 411 -20.36 4.35 -5.95
N GLU A 412 -20.02 4.56 -4.68
CA GLU A 412 -20.95 5.01 -3.64
C GLU A 412 -21.36 6.49 -3.84
N PRO A 413 -22.45 6.98 -3.21
CA PRO A 413 -23.02 8.31 -3.46
C PRO A 413 -22.05 9.50 -3.36
N ASP A 414 -21.06 9.43 -2.48
CA ASP A 414 -20.09 10.51 -2.24
C ASP A 414 -18.76 10.31 -2.97
N ALA A 415 -18.68 9.33 -3.87
CA ALA A 415 -17.48 8.96 -4.59
C ALA A 415 -17.57 9.27 -6.10
N ALA A 416 -16.42 9.24 -6.77
CA ALA A 416 -16.32 9.48 -8.20
C ALA A 416 -15.40 8.49 -8.93
N VAL A 417 -15.70 8.22 -10.19
CA VAL A 417 -14.80 7.54 -11.12
C VAL A 417 -14.59 8.36 -12.38
N HIS A 418 -13.34 8.44 -12.84
CA HIS A 418 -12.95 9.16 -14.04
C HIS A 418 -12.34 8.19 -15.04
N PHE A 419 -12.81 8.23 -16.29
CA PHE A 419 -12.22 7.48 -17.39
C PHE A 419 -11.50 8.42 -18.35
N HIS A 420 -10.20 8.18 -18.53
CA HIS A 420 -9.33 8.86 -19.47
C HIS A 420 -8.81 7.85 -20.53
N PRO A 421 -9.59 7.55 -21.59
CA PRO A 421 -9.20 6.63 -22.67
C PRO A 421 -7.76 6.76 -23.15
N PRO A 422 -7.00 5.70 -23.49
CA PRO A 422 -5.82 5.87 -24.34
C PRO A 422 -6.24 6.26 -25.77
N LEU A 423 -5.31 6.82 -26.55
CA LEU A 423 -5.55 7.15 -27.96
C LEU A 423 -5.94 5.88 -28.74
N GLU A 424 -7.02 5.96 -29.52
CA GLU A 424 -7.47 4.90 -30.45
C GLU A 424 -7.81 3.54 -29.81
N ALA A 425 -7.90 3.46 -28.48
CA ALA A 425 -8.19 2.23 -27.76
C ALA A 425 -9.50 2.34 -26.96
N PRO A 426 -10.39 1.34 -27.07
CA PRO A 426 -11.56 1.26 -26.20
C PRO A 426 -11.13 1.03 -24.74
N PHE A 427 -11.91 1.58 -23.81
CA PHE A 427 -11.93 1.13 -22.43
C PHE A 427 -12.95 0.02 -22.26
N HIS A 428 -12.69 -0.98 -21.43
CA HIS A 428 -13.66 -2.03 -21.14
C HIS A 428 -14.05 -2.04 -19.66
N LEU A 429 -15.31 -2.35 -19.39
CA LEU A 429 -15.81 -2.70 -18.07
C LEU A 429 -16.71 -3.92 -18.23
N TYR A 430 -16.82 -4.72 -17.17
CA TYR A 430 -17.81 -5.78 -17.16
C TYR A 430 -19.17 -5.20 -16.78
N GLN A 431 -19.28 -4.72 -15.55
CA GLN A 431 -20.52 -4.12 -15.04
C GLN A 431 -20.22 -2.93 -14.15
N GLY A 432 -21.20 -2.06 -13.97
CA GLY A 432 -21.08 -0.89 -13.10
C GLY A 432 -22.36 -0.56 -12.35
N SER A 433 -22.22 -0.16 -11.09
CA SER A 433 -23.28 0.43 -10.27
C SER A 433 -22.76 1.76 -9.72
N ILE A 434 -23.26 2.88 -10.26
CA ILE A 434 -22.77 4.22 -9.99
C ILE A 434 -23.86 5.02 -9.26
N GLU A 435 -23.80 5.06 -7.94
CA GLU A 435 -24.64 5.93 -7.10
C GLU A 435 -24.00 7.32 -6.89
N GLY A 436 -22.67 7.41 -7.02
CA GLY A 436 -21.92 8.66 -7.00
C GLY A 436 -21.75 9.29 -8.39
N GLN A 437 -20.54 9.66 -8.76
CA GLN A 437 -20.25 10.35 -10.01
C GLN A 437 -19.48 9.47 -11.01
N LEU A 438 -19.95 9.40 -12.25
CA LEU A 438 -19.20 8.94 -13.42
C LEU A 438 -18.77 10.13 -14.26
N VAL A 439 -17.46 10.33 -14.41
CA VAL A 439 -16.88 11.34 -15.29
C VAL A 439 -16.20 10.67 -16.48
N LEU A 440 -16.59 11.11 -17.67
CA LEU A 440 -16.00 10.69 -18.94
C LEU A 440 -15.16 11.85 -19.46
N GLU A 441 -13.86 11.64 -19.58
CA GLU A 441 -12.95 12.69 -20.05
C GLU A 441 -12.54 12.46 -21.50
N LEU A 442 -12.77 13.48 -22.33
CA LEU A 442 -12.38 13.49 -23.74
C LEU A 442 -11.22 14.47 -23.93
N ALA A 443 -10.02 13.92 -24.15
CA ALA A 443 -8.83 14.74 -24.35
C ALA A 443 -8.94 15.58 -25.64
N ALA A 444 -8.35 16.78 -25.60
CA ALA A 444 -8.49 17.84 -26.60
C ALA A 444 -8.03 17.47 -28.04
N ASP A 445 -7.31 16.35 -28.19
CA ASP A 445 -6.77 15.84 -29.44
C ASP A 445 -7.58 14.67 -30.03
N ARG A 446 -8.80 14.40 -29.55
CA ARG A 446 -9.54 13.17 -29.88
C ARG A 446 -10.80 13.39 -30.68
N GLU A 447 -10.96 12.64 -31.76
CA GLU A 447 -12.23 12.58 -32.50
C GLU A 447 -13.26 11.68 -31.80
N GLN A 448 -12.82 10.64 -31.08
CA GLN A 448 -13.74 9.75 -30.38
C GLN A 448 -13.11 9.04 -29.18
N ALA A 449 -13.88 8.84 -28.12
CA ALA A 449 -13.56 7.92 -27.02
C ALA A 449 -14.67 6.88 -26.87
N VAL A 450 -14.31 5.66 -26.46
CA VAL A 450 -15.26 4.56 -26.33
C VAL A 450 -15.09 3.82 -25.00
N LEU A 451 -16.18 3.71 -24.24
CA LEU A 451 -16.29 2.84 -23.08
C LEU A 451 -17.20 1.65 -23.43
N HIS A 452 -16.62 0.46 -23.55
CA HIS A 452 -17.31 -0.81 -23.75
C HIS A 452 -17.74 -1.41 -22.41
N ILE A 453 -18.99 -1.84 -22.34
CA ILE A 453 -19.58 -2.47 -21.15
C ILE A 453 -20.12 -3.83 -21.55
N ASP A 454 -19.62 -4.91 -20.96
CA ASP A 454 -20.02 -6.26 -21.34
C ASP A 454 -21.31 -6.75 -20.66
N GLY A 455 -21.61 -6.25 -19.47
CA GLY A 455 -22.77 -6.57 -18.65
C GLY A 455 -23.66 -5.35 -18.39
N ASP A 456 -24.23 -5.29 -17.19
CA ASP A 456 -25.15 -4.23 -16.78
C ASP A 456 -24.38 -2.99 -16.31
N MET A 457 -24.90 -1.81 -16.65
CA MET A 457 -24.42 -0.53 -16.11
C MET A 457 -25.63 0.27 -15.62
N ASP A 458 -25.68 0.52 -14.32
CA ASP A 458 -26.67 1.40 -13.70
C ASP A 458 -25.99 2.65 -13.18
N ILE A 459 -26.46 3.81 -13.63
CA ILE A 459 -25.99 5.12 -13.20
C ILE A 459 -27.16 5.84 -12.56
N ALA A 460 -27.21 5.76 -11.22
CA ALA A 460 -28.22 6.36 -10.36
C ALA A 460 -27.78 7.73 -9.79
N GLY A 461 -26.48 8.00 -9.76
CA GLY A 461 -25.92 9.27 -9.31
C GLY A 461 -25.82 10.33 -10.39
N SER A 462 -24.62 10.82 -10.68
CA SER A 462 -24.38 11.81 -11.73
C SER A 462 -23.50 11.28 -12.86
N LEU A 463 -23.80 11.73 -14.09
CA LEU A 463 -22.96 11.51 -15.28
C LEU A 463 -22.47 12.87 -15.78
N ARG A 464 -21.15 13.02 -15.91
CA ARG A 464 -20.51 14.23 -16.41
C ARG A 464 -19.58 13.92 -17.57
N LEU A 465 -19.64 14.75 -18.60
CA LEU A 465 -18.66 14.76 -19.68
C LEU A 465 -17.75 15.97 -19.54
N GLU A 466 -16.45 15.74 -19.44
CA GLU A 466 -15.44 16.80 -19.52
C GLU A 466 -14.73 16.74 -20.88
N VAL A 467 -14.70 17.89 -21.56
CA VAL A 467 -14.22 18.03 -22.94
C VAL A 467 -13.09 19.04 -22.94
N GLY A 468 -11.93 18.68 -23.47
CA GLY A 468 -10.80 19.60 -23.64
C GLY A 468 -11.12 20.79 -24.56
N GLU A 469 -10.41 21.91 -24.40
CA GLU A 469 -10.74 23.22 -24.99
C GLU A 469 -10.77 23.31 -26.55
N SER A 470 -10.41 22.27 -27.31
CA SER A 470 -10.22 22.35 -28.77
C SER A 470 -10.95 21.30 -29.62
N LEU A 471 -12.16 20.89 -29.23
CA LEU A 471 -12.82 19.75 -29.86
C LEU A 471 -13.97 20.15 -30.80
N GLN A 472 -13.63 20.53 -32.04
CA GLN A 472 -14.61 20.53 -33.14
C GLN A 472 -14.68 19.13 -33.76
N GLY A 473 -15.80 18.41 -33.55
CA GLY A 473 -16.06 17.10 -34.16
C GLY A 473 -15.81 15.88 -33.28
N ALA A 474 -15.47 16.08 -32.01
CA ALA A 474 -15.17 15.00 -31.07
C ALA A 474 -16.43 14.32 -30.53
N GLY A 475 -16.35 13.07 -30.07
CA GLY A 475 -17.48 12.38 -29.45
C GLY A 475 -17.06 11.40 -28.37
N TYR A 476 -17.96 11.08 -27.45
CA TYR A 476 -17.82 9.98 -26.51
C TYR A 476 -18.93 8.97 -26.77
N ARG A 477 -18.58 7.68 -26.85
CA ARG A 477 -19.54 6.58 -26.98
C ARG A 477 -19.44 5.68 -25.78
N LEU A 478 -20.57 5.39 -25.16
CA LEU A 478 -20.72 4.24 -24.28
C LEU A 478 -21.37 3.14 -25.11
N LEU A 479 -20.60 2.09 -25.39
CA LEU A 479 -21.02 0.93 -26.15
C LEU A 479 -21.28 -0.23 -25.21
N LYS A 480 -22.36 -0.95 -25.44
CA LYS A 480 -22.66 -2.14 -24.66
C LYS A 480 -22.65 -3.39 -25.50
N SER A 481 -22.23 -4.50 -24.90
CA SER A 481 -22.44 -5.82 -25.50
C SER A 481 -23.93 -6.15 -25.56
N SER A 482 -24.28 -7.13 -26.40
CA SER A 482 -25.67 -7.52 -26.68
C SER A 482 -26.47 -8.06 -25.48
N GLN A 483 -25.87 -8.25 -24.29
CA GLN A 483 -26.49 -9.02 -23.19
C GLN A 483 -26.89 -8.24 -21.93
N GLY A 484 -26.39 -7.02 -21.67
CA GLY A 484 -26.76 -6.28 -20.45
C GLY A 484 -27.97 -5.32 -20.59
N MET A 485 -28.15 -4.42 -19.63
CA MET A 485 -28.94 -3.16 -19.66
C MET A 485 -28.08 -1.93 -19.32
N LEU A 486 -28.33 -0.79 -19.98
CA LEU A 486 -27.79 0.51 -19.58
C LEU A 486 -28.94 1.32 -18.97
N SER A 487 -28.84 1.62 -17.69
CA SER A 487 -29.84 2.39 -16.93
C SER A 487 -29.25 3.75 -16.56
N LEU A 488 -29.97 4.81 -16.95
CA LEU A 488 -29.71 6.18 -16.51
C LEU A 488 -30.90 6.57 -15.64
N SER A 489 -30.76 6.42 -14.32
CA SER A 489 -31.74 6.88 -13.33
C SER A 489 -31.27 8.12 -12.57
N ALA A 490 -30.04 8.56 -12.88
CA ALA A 490 -29.40 9.78 -12.44
C ALA A 490 -30.31 11.01 -12.40
N THR A 491 -30.17 11.77 -11.32
CA THR A 491 -30.91 13.03 -11.12
C THR A 491 -30.25 14.21 -11.83
N GLU A 492 -28.94 14.13 -12.10
CA GLU A 492 -28.15 15.22 -12.66
C GLU A 492 -27.20 14.75 -13.77
N HIS A 493 -27.29 15.42 -14.91
CA HIS A 493 -26.41 15.21 -16.07
C HIS A 493 -25.78 16.53 -16.49
N GLU A 494 -24.44 16.59 -16.43
CA GLU A 494 -23.68 17.76 -16.85
C GLU A 494 -23.05 17.50 -18.23
N ILE A 495 -23.67 18.10 -19.26
CA ILE A 495 -23.24 18.01 -20.65
C ILE A 495 -22.78 19.41 -21.10
N PRO A 496 -21.60 19.54 -21.73
CA PRO A 496 -21.11 20.82 -22.22
C PRO A 496 -22.09 21.51 -23.18
N HIS A 497 -22.08 22.84 -23.20
CA HIS A 497 -22.90 23.62 -24.13
C HIS A 497 -22.58 23.25 -25.58
N GLY A 498 -23.63 23.08 -26.40
CA GLY A 498 -23.50 22.67 -27.79
C GLY A 498 -23.23 21.18 -27.99
N TRP A 499 -23.37 20.34 -26.94
CA TRP A 499 -23.32 18.87 -27.05
C TRP A 499 -24.69 18.23 -26.81
N GLU A 500 -24.95 17.11 -27.47
CA GLU A 500 -26.16 16.29 -27.32
C GLU A 500 -25.85 14.92 -26.70
N LEU A 501 -26.80 14.41 -25.93
CA LEU A 501 -26.82 13.06 -25.38
C LEU A 501 -27.90 12.25 -26.10
N ARG A 502 -27.53 11.12 -26.73
CA ARG A 502 -28.47 10.29 -27.48
C ARG A 502 -28.34 8.82 -27.12
N LEU A 503 -29.46 8.20 -26.75
CA LEU A 503 -29.58 6.74 -26.66
C LEU A 503 -29.94 6.17 -28.03
N GLU A 504 -29.12 5.24 -28.52
CA GLU A 504 -29.31 4.52 -29.78
C GLU A 504 -29.40 3.00 -29.54
N ASP A 505 -29.83 2.27 -30.57
CA ASP A 505 -29.91 0.80 -30.60
C ASP A 505 -30.61 0.16 -29.38
N ASP A 506 -31.87 0.52 -29.13
CA ASP A 506 -32.69 -0.02 -28.02
C ASP A 506 -32.00 0.08 -26.64
N GLN A 507 -31.41 1.25 -26.33
CA GLN A 507 -30.67 1.52 -25.07
C GLN A 507 -29.38 0.69 -24.90
N ARG A 508 -28.76 0.29 -26.00
CA ARG A 508 -27.45 -0.39 -25.99
C ARG A 508 -26.29 0.55 -26.23
N GLU A 509 -26.56 1.73 -26.74
CA GLU A 509 -25.54 2.71 -27.06
C GLU A 509 -25.94 4.10 -26.56
N LEU A 510 -24.99 4.78 -25.90
CA LEU A 510 -25.14 6.17 -25.47
C LEU A 510 -24.06 7.01 -26.16
N TRP A 511 -24.50 7.99 -26.94
CA TRP A 511 -23.64 8.95 -27.63
C TRP A 511 -23.64 10.29 -26.92
N LEU A 512 -22.44 10.86 -26.77
CA LEU A 512 -22.23 12.25 -26.44
C LEU A 512 -21.42 12.90 -27.57
N ARG A 513 -21.96 13.91 -28.25
CA ARG A 513 -21.26 14.58 -29.36
C ARG A 513 -21.71 16.03 -29.52
N PRO A 514 -20.94 16.91 -30.20
CA PRO A 514 -21.40 18.23 -30.60
C PRO A 514 -22.72 18.13 -31.36
N SER A 515 -23.68 18.96 -30.97
CA SER A 515 -24.94 19.15 -31.67
C SER A 515 -24.66 19.67 -33.07
N GLN A 516 -25.18 18.99 -34.09
CA GLN A 516 -25.02 19.39 -35.48
C GLN A 516 -25.86 20.63 -35.82
N ASP A 517 -26.87 20.94 -35.00
CA ASP A 517 -27.86 21.98 -35.27
C ASP A 517 -27.50 23.34 -34.68
N GLY A 518 -26.42 23.44 -33.89
CA GLY A 518 -25.95 24.70 -33.28
C GLY A 518 -26.96 25.37 -32.34
N ALA A 519 -28.02 24.67 -31.95
CA ALA A 519 -29.10 25.21 -31.14
C ALA A 519 -28.78 25.16 -29.64
N ASP A 520 -29.18 26.22 -28.94
CA ASP A 520 -29.12 26.39 -27.47
C ASP A 520 -29.97 25.32 -26.74
N GLN A 521 -29.52 24.07 -26.70
CA GLN A 521 -30.16 23.05 -25.88
C GLN A 521 -29.53 23.04 -24.47
N ARG A 522 -30.21 23.72 -23.54
CA ARG A 522 -29.90 23.62 -22.10
C ARG A 522 -30.80 22.55 -21.48
N ARG A 523 -30.17 21.53 -20.88
CA ARG A 523 -30.75 20.45 -20.05
C ARG A 523 -31.68 19.48 -20.78
N ILE A 524 -31.17 18.30 -21.10
CA ILE A 524 -32.00 17.11 -21.35
C ILE A 524 -32.21 16.44 -19.99
N ALA A 525 -33.35 16.69 -19.35
CA ALA A 525 -33.81 15.82 -18.27
C ALA A 525 -34.30 14.52 -18.92
N LEU A 526 -33.49 13.46 -18.86
CA LEU A 526 -33.92 12.12 -19.25
C LEU A 526 -34.87 11.60 -18.17
N HIS A 527 -36.14 11.97 -18.25
CA HIS A 527 -37.14 11.25 -17.47
C HIS A 527 -37.27 9.84 -18.02
N SER A 528 -37.19 8.86 -17.11
CA SER A 528 -37.35 7.44 -17.36
C SER A 528 -38.74 7.17 -17.95
N PHE A 529 -38.86 7.21 -19.27
CA PHE A 529 -40.05 6.77 -19.97
C PHE A 529 -39.89 5.30 -20.38
N PRO A 530 -40.75 4.40 -19.88
CA PRO A 530 -40.92 3.13 -20.55
C PRO A 530 -41.69 3.42 -21.85
N GLN A 531 -40.97 3.36 -22.98
CA GLN A 531 -41.44 3.39 -24.38
C GLN A 531 -41.19 4.68 -25.18
N HIS A 532 -40.71 4.47 -26.41
CA HIS A 532 -40.29 5.42 -27.44
C HIS A 532 -41.17 6.67 -27.57
N HIS A 533 -40.66 7.83 -27.16
CA HIS A 533 -41.16 9.12 -27.63
C HIS A 533 -40.00 10.10 -27.87
N TRP A 534 -40.00 10.71 -29.05
CA TRP A 534 -39.08 11.79 -29.42
C TRP A 534 -39.52 13.07 -28.69
N LEU A 535 -38.61 13.70 -27.95
CA LEU A 535 -38.77 15.06 -27.46
C LEU A 535 -38.64 16.01 -28.66
N GLN A 536 -39.76 16.50 -29.17
CA GLN A 536 -39.78 17.58 -30.16
C GLN A 536 -40.12 18.86 -29.41
N MET A 537 -39.13 19.74 -29.25
CA MET A 537 -39.35 21.10 -28.77
C MET A 537 -40.16 21.85 -29.83
N PRO A 538 -41.13 22.69 -29.44
CA PRO A 538 -41.84 23.53 -30.41
C PRO A 538 -40.86 24.50 -31.05
N GLU A 539 -40.84 24.52 -32.38
CA GLU A 539 -40.22 25.59 -33.14
C GLU A 539 -41.00 26.88 -32.85
N GLU A 540 -40.26 27.91 -32.39
CA GLU A 540 -40.70 29.28 -32.07
C GLU A 540 -41.37 29.48 -30.70
N SER A 541 -40.61 30.03 -29.75
CA SER A 541 -41.16 30.77 -28.61
C SER A 541 -41.36 32.24 -29.02
N PRO A 542 -42.56 32.83 -28.86
CA PRO A 542 -42.73 34.26 -29.05
C PRO A 542 -42.03 35.00 -27.91
N ALA A 543 -41.23 35.99 -28.27
CA ALA A 543 -40.71 36.97 -27.33
C ALA A 543 -41.88 37.74 -26.70
N ASP A 544 -42.13 37.54 -25.41
CA ASP A 544 -42.47 38.58 -24.44
C ASP A 544 -42.53 38.01 -23.02
N GLU A 545 -42.05 38.81 -22.06
CA GLU A 545 -41.92 38.51 -20.63
C GLU A 545 -43.27 38.11 -19.99
N GLN A 546 -43.40 36.86 -19.55
CA GLN A 546 -44.29 36.47 -18.45
C GLN A 546 -43.67 35.27 -17.70
N ASP A 547 -43.71 35.32 -16.37
CA ASP A 547 -43.39 34.19 -15.47
C ASP A 547 -44.39 33.06 -15.74
N ASP A 548 -44.09 32.22 -16.72
CA ASP A 548 -44.93 31.07 -17.06
C ASP A 548 -44.60 29.89 -16.15
N GLN A 549 -45.53 29.58 -15.25
CA GLN A 549 -45.64 28.25 -14.65
C GLN A 549 -46.18 27.30 -15.72
N LEU A 550 -45.33 26.40 -16.22
CA LEU A 550 -45.74 25.30 -17.08
C LEU A 550 -46.42 24.21 -16.23
N GLU A 551 -47.74 24.21 -16.21
CA GLU A 551 -48.54 23.10 -15.69
C GLU A 551 -48.74 22.05 -16.80
N TYR A 552 -48.26 20.82 -16.55
CA TYR A 552 -48.48 19.69 -17.43
C TYR A 552 -49.69 18.87 -16.96
N PHE A 553 -50.62 18.60 -17.87
CA PHE A 553 -51.77 17.72 -17.60
C PHE A 553 -51.59 16.41 -18.36
N ASN A 554 -51.69 15.29 -17.65
CA ASN A 554 -51.79 13.97 -18.26
C ASN A 554 -53.26 13.65 -18.57
N ASP A 555 -53.65 13.72 -19.85
CA ASP A 555 -55.02 13.45 -20.29
C ASP A 555 -55.46 11.98 -20.09
N ASN A 556 -54.54 11.07 -19.82
CA ASN A 556 -54.82 9.63 -19.67
C ASN A 556 -54.85 9.14 -18.21
N ASP A 557 -54.34 9.91 -17.24
CA ASP A 557 -54.49 9.62 -15.81
C ASP A 557 -54.30 10.89 -14.94
N PRO A 558 -55.39 11.52 -14.45
CA PRO A 558 -55.32 12.75 -13.68
C PRO A 558 -54.77 12.58 -12.25
N THR A 559 -54.40 11.35 -11.83
CA THR A 559 -53.81 11.10 -10.50
C THR A 559 -52.29 11.30 -10.43
N LEU A 560 -51.63 11.50 -11.58
CA LEU A 560 -50.17 11.69 -11.71
C LEU A 560 -49.74 13.15 -11.94
N ASN A 561 -50.57 14.12 -11.57
CA ASN A 561 -50.22 15.54 -11.73
C ASN A 561 -49.27 15.97 -10.59
N HIS A 562 -47.98 16.08 -10.91
CA HIS A 562 -46.98 16.74 -10.06
C HIS A 562 -46.77 18.19 -10.52
N ILE A 563 -46.80 19.14 -9.58
CA ILE A 563 -46.46 20.55 -9.83
C ILE A 563 -44.94 20.67 -9.74
N PHE A 564 -44.27 21.01 -10.85
CA PHE A 564 -42.84 21.27 -10.87
C PHE A 564 -42.57 22.77 -10.93
N ARG A 565 -41.54 23.22 -10.20
CA ARG A 565 -41.05 24.59 -10.21
C ARG A 565 -39.64 24.57 -10.81
N LEU A 566 -39.47 25.14 -11.99
CA LEU A 566 -38.16 25.43 -12.57
C LEU A 566 -37.70 26.79 -12.03
N GLU A 567 -36.56 26.83 -11.35
CA GLU A 567 -35.85 28.08 -11.06
C GLU A 567 -34.66 28.21 -12.01
N ALA A 568 -34.68 29.27 -12.82
CA ALA A 568 -33.58 29.65 -13.68
C ALA A 568 -32.75 30.72 -12.98
N HIS A 569 -31.46 30.47 -12.75
CA HIS A 569 -30.52 31.52 -12.33
C HIS A 569 -29.80 32.07 -13.56
N GLY A 570 -30.14 33.30 -13.94
CA GLY A 570 -29.40 34.06 -14.95
C GLY A 570 -28.13 34.67 -14.37
N PRO A 571 -27.08 34.92 -15.19
CA PRO A 571 -25.84 35.50 -14.73
C PRO A 571 -25.85 37.03 -14.90
N GLU A 572 -26.59 37.78 -14.09
CA GLU A 572 -26.36 39.23 -13.91
C GLU A 572 -26.78 39.68 -12.50
N GLY A 573 -25.85 40.27 -11.72
CA GLY A 573 -26.17 40.85 -10.42
C GLY A 573 -25.02 41.12 -9.44
N VAL A 574 -23.82 41.50 -9.90
CA VAL A 574 -22.93 42.33 -9.06
C VAL A 574 -23.26 43.80 -9.36
N GLN A 575 -23.98 44.43 -8.44
CA GLN A 575 -23.63 45.74 -7.88
C GLN A 575 -23.91 45.75 -6.38
#